data_AF-A0A936LR96-F1
#
_entry.id   AF-A0A936LR96-F1
#
_cell.length_a   1.000
_cell.length_b   1.000
_cell.length_c   1.000
_cell.angle_alpha   90.00
_cell.angle_beta   90.00
_cell.angle_gamma   90.00
#
_symmetry.space_group_name_H-M   'P 1'
#
loop_
_entity.id
_entity.type
_entity.pdbx_description
1 polymer ?
#
loop_
_entity_poly.entity_id
_entity_poly.type
_entity_poly.pdbx_seq_one_letter_code
_entity_poly.pdbx_strand_id
1 'polypeptide(L)'
;MNNTWQDLKNSIQKGYDQCWRVKRKFLEKEKFEVQNNKGESIFTVTTSDYPNVFSIVLTLEEFRTPQINTNELLDLNKADNNFPLSISIDDFEVILLTLKKLNKDISTLIKYLRLREKMQGKLRTTEELSIWATFIMNSQFEIPPDEGKSFYPGPKALEIFNHQYELGIGFRDEKYLRMKKKDTFKYLNSMRNRLTLPNTT
;
A
#
# COMPACT_ATOMS: atom_id res chain seq x y z
N MET A 1 4.45 -21.67 20.11
CA MET A 1 5.32 -20.48 20.02
C MET A 1 5.06 -19.82 18.68
N ASN A 2 4.94 -18.49 18.64
CA ASN A 2 4.19 -17.70 17.66
C ASN A 2 4.58 -17.89 16.18
N ASN A 3 3.81 -18.70 15.43
CA ASN A 3 3.92 -18.85 13.98
C ASN A 3 3.50 -17.60 13.18
N THR A 4 2.69 -16.71 13.78
CA THR A 4 2.08 -15.56 13.10
C THR A 4 3.08 -14.59 12.47
N TRP A 5 4.24 -14.37 13.12
CA TRP A 5 5.28 -13.48 12.61
C TRP A 5 6.04 -14.08 11.42
N GLN A 6 6.35 -15.37 11.49
CA GLN A 6 7.02 -16.06 10.40
C GLN A 6 6.08 -16.20 9.20
N ASP A 7 4.80 -16.45 9.44
CA ASP A 7 3.78 -16.52 8.40
C ASP A 7 3.58 -15.17 7.70
N LEU A 8 3.58 -14.07 8.47
CA LEU A 8 3.56 -12.71 7.93
C LEU A 8 4.77 -12.43 7.04
N LYS A 9 5.98 -12.66 7.56
CA LYS A 9 7.23 -12.47 6.81
C LYS A 9 7.19 -13.30 5.52
N ASN A 10 6.82 -14.58 5.61
CA ASN A 10 6.72 -15.47 4.47
C ASN A 10 5.68 -14.98 3.43
N SER A 11 4.54 -14.44 3.86
CA SER A 11 3.50 -13.95 2.97
C SER A 11 3.95 -12.72 2.19
N ILE A 12 4.49 -11.71 2.87
CA ILE A 12 4.95 -10.47 2.23
C ILE A 12 6.19 -10.77 1.37
N GLN A 13 7.13 -11.60 1.84
CA GLN A 13 8.30 -12.00 1.07
C GLN A 13 7.91 -12.72 -0.23
N LYS A 14 6.98 -13.69 -0.17
CA LYS A 14 6.49 -14.36 -1.38
C LYS A 14 5.84 -13.38 -2.37
N GLY A 15 5.07 -12.42 -1.87
CA GLY A 15 4.50 -11.36 -2.71
C GLY A 15 5.59 -10.50 -3.37
N TYR A 16 6.60 -10.12 -2.59
CA TYR A 16 7.77 -9.39 -3.11
C TYR A 16 8.52 -10.21 -4.17
N ASP A 17 8.80 -11.49 -3.93
CA ASP A 17 9.52 -12.36 -4.87
C ASP A 17 8.77 -12.47 -6.21
N GLN A 18 7.43 -12.50 -6.18
CA GLN A 18 6.60 -12.44 -7.39
C GLN A 18 6.75 -11.10 -8.11
N CYS A 19 6.70 -9.98 -7.40
CA CYS A 19 6.96 -8.67 -7.99
C CYS A 19 8.36 -8.62 -8.61
N TRP A 20 9.38 -9.14 -7.93
CA TRP A 20 10.76 -9.14 -8.40
C TRP A 20 10.94 -9.87 -9.73
N ARG A 21 10.28 -11.03 -9.91
CA ARG A 21 10.32 -11.79 -11.19
C ARG A 21 9.88 -10.97 -12.39
N VAL A 22 8.97 -10.02 -12.19
CA VAL A 22 8.51 -9.10 -13.24
C VAL A 22 9.41 -7.86 -13.28
N LYS A 23 9.69 -7.23 -12.15
CA LYS A 23 10.51 -6.01 -12.04
C LYS A 23 11.89 -6.18 -12.65
N ARG A 24 12.54 -7.34 -12.48
CA ARG A 24 13.85 -7.62 -13.10
C ARG A 24 13.83 -7.49 -14.62
N LYS A 25 12.71 -7.86 -15.28
CA LYS A 25 12.54 -7.72 -16.72
C LYS A 25 12.55 -6.26 -17.16
N PHE A 26 12.02 -5.37 -16.33
CA PHE A 26 12.09 -3.93 -16.57
C PHE A 26 13.51 -3.39 -16.36
N LEU A 27 14.26 -3.89 -15.38
CA LEU A 27 15.67 -3.53 -15.18
C LEU A 27 16.54 -4.00 -16.35
N GLU A 28 16.29 -5.22 -16.85
CA GLU A 28 16.99 -5.87 -17.95
C GLU A 28 16.50 -5.37 -19.33
N LYS A 29 15.47 -4.51 -19.38
CA LYS A 29 14.81 -3.98 -20.59
C LYS A 29 14.31 -5.07 -21.54
N GLU A 30 13.85 -6.18 -20.98
CA GLU A 30 13.33 -7.32 -21.72
C GLU A 30 11.91 -7.08 -22.23
N LYS A 31 11.53 -7.74 -23.32
CA LYS A 31 10.12 -7.90 -23.69
C LYS A 31 9.58 -9.17 -23.06
N PHE A 32 8.30 -9.16 -22.68
CA PHE A 32 7.63 -10.37 -22.21
C PHE A 32 6.16 -10.38 -22.57
N GLU A 33 5.57 -11.57 -22.58
CA GLU A 33 4.17 -11.78 -22.91
C GLU A 33 3.34 -11.98 -21.64
N VAL A 34 2.18 -11.36 -21.61
CA VAL A 34 1.10 -11.70 -20.69
C VAL A 34 0.23 -12.71 -21.41
N GLN A 35 0.06 -13.87 -20.80
CA GLN A 35 -0.70 -14.98 -21.36
C GLN A 35 -2.00 -15.20 -20.58
N ASN A 36 -3.03 -15.68 -21.26
CA ASN A 36 -4.25 -16.14 -20.60
C ASN A 36 -4.04 -17.54 -19.97
N ASN A 37 -5.10 -18.07 -19.35
CA ASN A 37 -5.09 -19.41 -18.73
C ASN A 37 -4.90 -20.57 -19.72
N LYS A 38 -4.98 -20.33 -21.04
CA LYS A 38 -4.71 -21.31 -22.10
C LYS A 38 -3.29 -21.20 -22.64
N GLY A 39 -2.48 -20.27 -22.14
CA GLY A 39 -1.12 -20.01 -22.62
C GLY A 39 -1.07 -19.13 -23.89
N GLU A 40 -2.20 -18.57 -24.33
CA GLU A 40 -2.23 -17.69 -25.49
C GLU A 40 -1.77 -16.29 -25.07
N SER A 41 -0.85 -15.69 -25.84
CA SER A 41 -0.38 -14.32 -25.64
C SER A 41 -1.53 -13.34 -25.88
N ILE A 42 -1.91 -12.58 -24.85
CA ILE A 42 -2.96 -11.56 -24.92
C ILE A 42 -2.40 -10.14 -24.97
N PHE A 43 -1.15 -9.96 -24.53
CA PHE A 43 -0.48 -8.65 -24.54
C PHE A 43 1.04 -8.82 -24.49
N THR A 44 1.77 -8.08 -25.31
CA THR A 44 3.23 -8.02 -25.24
C THR A 44 3.66 -6.75 -24.55
N VAL A 45 4.38 -6.88 -23.44
CA VAL A 45 4.98 -5.77 -22.71
C VAL A 45 6.36 -5.48 -23.29
N THR A 46 6.53 -4.27 -23.82
CA THR A 46 7.85 -3.70 -24.11
C THR A 46 8.24 -2.81 -22.94
N THR A 47 9.14 -3.29 -22.08
CA THR A 47 9.41 -2.67 -20.77
C THR A 47 9.96 -1.24 -20.85
N SER A 48 10.64 -0.87 -21.94
CA SER A 48 11.13 0.50 -22.17
C SER A 48 10.02 1.55 -22.24
N ASP A 49 8.79 1.14 -22.53
CA ASP A 49 7.65 2.06 -22.68
C ASP A 49 7.08 2.49 -21.32
N TYR A 50 7.57 1.89 -20.22
CA TYR A 50 7.07 2.08 -18.87
C TYR A 50 8.18 2.60 -17.95
N PRO A 51 8.40 3.92 -17.88
CA PRO A 51 9.51 4.50 -17.11
C PRO A 51 9.30 4.47 -15.59
N ASN A 52 8.08 4.19 -15.12
CA ASN A 52 7.74 4.10 -13.70
C ASN A 52 7.26 2.69 -13.38
N VAL A 53 8.03 1.97 -12.56
CA VAL A 53 7.75 0.59 -12.16
C VAL A 53 7.74 0.52 -10.65
N PHE A 54 6.62 0.09 -10.07
CA PHE A 54 6.43 -0.04 -8.63
C PHE A 54 6.00 -1.46 -8.29
N SER A 55 6.48 -1.98 -7.17
CA SER A 55 6.03 -3.24 -6.59
C SER A 55 4.95 -2.97 -5.55
N ILE A 56 3.78 -3.60 -5.69
CA ILE A 56 2.68 -3.48 -4.71
C ILE A 56 2.29 -4.90 -4.28
N VAL A 57 2.39 -5.17 -2.98
CA VAL A 57 2.01 -6.43 -2.35
C VAL A 57 0.69 -6.21 -1.64
N LEU A 58 -0.38 -6.77 -2.23
CA LEU A 58 -1.72 -6.73 -1.64
C LEU A 58 -1.91 -7.91 -0.69
N THR A 59 -2.50 -7.64 0.46
CA THR A 59 -2.79 -8.63 1.50
C THR A 59 -4.27 -8.60 1.88
N LEU A 60 -4.81 -9.73 2.30
CA LEU A 60 -6.18 -9.77 2.81
C LEU A 60 -6.27 -9.18 4.22
N GLU A 61 -5.26 -9.44 5.05
CA GLU A 61 -5.20 -8.99 6.43
C GLU A 61 -4.37 -7.71 6.59
N GLU A 62 -4.67 -6.92 7.63
CA GLU A 62 -3.92 -5.72 7.96
C GLU A 62 -2.85 -6.03 9.01
N PHE A 63 -1.58 -5.79 8.66
CA PHE A 63 -0.44 -6.13 9.50
C PHE A 63 0.28 -4.91 10.12
N ARG A 64 -0.33 -3.72 10.07
CA ARG A 64 0.11 -2.49 10.76
C ARG A 64 1.58 -2.12 10.52
N THR A 65 2.33 -1.78 11.57
CA THR A 65 3.70 -1.23 11.49
C THR A 65 4.65 -2.09 10.64
N PRO A 66 4.72 -3.42 10.79
CA PRO A 66 5.56 -4.27 9.92
C PRO A 66 5.20 -4.17 8.43
N GLN A 67 3.94 -3.93 8.11
CA GLN A 67 3.48 -3.73 6.74
C GLN A 67 3.90 -2.37 6.18
N ILE A 68 3.96 -1.36 7.04
CA ILE A 68 4.31 0.02 6.69
C ILE A 68 5.84 0.15 6.50
N ASN A 69 6.63 -0.41 7.42
CA ASN A 69 8.09 -0.41 7.36
C ASN A 69 8.60 -1.81 7.05
N THR A 70 8.60 -2.15 5.76
CA THR A 70 8.96 -3.50 5.30
C THR A 70 10.45 -3.79 5.38
N ASN A 71 11.30 -2.79 5.64
CA ASN A 71 12.76 -2.95 5.75
C ASN A 71 13.20 -3.88 6.88
N GLU A 72 12.36 -4.07 7.90
CA GLU A 72 12.64 -5.00 9.01
C GLU A 72 12.14 -6.42 8.71
N LEU A 73 11.29 -6.59 7.70
CA LEU A 73 10.67 -7.88 7.36
C LEU A 73 11.18 -8.50 6.06
N LEU A 74 11.55 -7.67 5.09
CA LEU A 74 11.85 -8.09 3.73
C LEU A 74 13.34 -8.14 3.45
N ASP A 75 13.74 -9.27 2.87
CA ASP A 75 15.06 -9.44 2.29
C ASP A 75 14.96 -9.10 0.80
N LEU A 76 15.41 -7.90 0.42
CA LEU A 76 15.42 -7.48 -0.97
C LEU A 76 16.47 -8.25 -1.76
N ASN A 77 16.18 -8.49 -3.04
CA ASN A 77 17.19 -8.95 -3.97
C ASN A 77 18.32 -7.91 -4.08
N LYS A 78 19.56 -8.35 -4.20
CA LYS A 78 20.75 -7.47 -4.26
C LYS A 78 20.71 -6.43 -5.38
N ALA A 79 19.97 -6.70 -6.44
CA ALA A 79 19.79 -5.80 -7.58
C ALA A 79 18.57 -4.88 -7.44
N ASP A 80 17.87 -4.92 -6.30
CA ASP A 80 16.73 -4.08 -5.99
C ASP A 80 17.03 -3.11 -4.84
N ASN A 81 16.68 -1.84 -5.05
CA ASN A 81 16.84 -0.78 -4.05
C ASN A 81 15.49 -0.14 -3.66
N ASN A 82 14.37 -0.63 -4.21
CA ASN A 82 13.05 -0.07 -3.91
C ASN A 82 12.16 -1.13 -3.27
N PHE A 83 11.83 -0.90 -2.00
CA PHE A 83 10.88 -1.73 -1.27
C PHE A 83 9.48 -1.65 -1.88
N PRO A 84 8.71 -2.74 -1.86
CA PRO A 84 7.32 -2.72 -2.27
C PRO A 84 6.47 -1.88 -1.32
N LEU A 85 5.37 -1.34 -1.84
CA LEU A 85 4.24 -0.97 -0.99
C LEU A 85 3.54 -2.26 -0.54
N SER A 86 3.57 -2.58 0.74
CA SER A 86 2.71 -3.62 1.31
C SER A 86 1.47 -2.96 1.92
N ILE A 87 0.28 -3.41 1.54
CA ILE A 87 -0.98 -2.80 1.99
C ILE A 87 -2.12 -3.82 1.98
N SER A 88 -3.12 -3.63 2.85
CA SER A 88 -4.36 -4.41 2.80
C SER A 88 -5.17 -4.06 1.55
N ILE A 89 -5.89 -5.03 1.01
CA ILE A 89 -6.75 -4.80 -0.16
C ILE A 89 -7.82 -3.74 0.12
N ASP A 90 -8.38 -3.74 1.33
CA ASP A 90 -9.39 -2.77 1.77
C ASP A 90 -8.82 -1.35 1.81
N ASP A 91 -7.63 -1.14 2.39
CA ASP A 91 -7.02 0.19 2.45
C ASP A 91 -6.61 0.70 1.07
N PHE A 92 -6.07 -0.20 0.23
CA PHE A 92 -5.71 0.15 -1.14
C PHE A 92 -6.93 0.55 -1.98
N GLU A 93 -8.05 -0.16 -1.82
CA GLU A 93 -9.31 0.21 -2.44
C GLU A 93 -9.78 1.59 -1.98
N VAL A 94 -9.80 1.86 -0.68
CA VAL A 94 -10.19 3.17 -0.10
C VAL A 94 -9.35 4.30 -0.69
N ILE A 95 -8.04 4.07 -0.86
CA ILE A 95 -7.13 5.03 -1.51
C ILE A 95 -7.54 5.33 -2.95
N LEU A 96 -7.74 4.29 -3.77
CA LEU A 96 -8.07 4.44 -5.19
C LEU A 96 -9.41 5.15 -5.39
N LEU A 97 -10.41 4.81 -4.58
CA LEU A 97 -11.72 5.45 -4.64
C LEU A 97 -11.66 6.91 -4.18
N THR A 98 -10.88 7.19 -3.14
CA THR A 98 -10.68 8.57 -2.67
C THR A 98 -10.02 9.41 -3.75
N LEU A 99 -9.01 8.89 -4.45
CA LEU A 99 -8.41 9.56 -5.60
C LEU A 99 -9.45 9.86 -6.68
N LYS A 100 -10.26 8.87 -7.07
CA LYS A 100 -11.32 9.04 -8.07
C LYS A 100 -12.34 10.10 -7.65
N LYS A 101 -12.80 10.05 -6.40
CA LYS A 101 -13.83 10.97 -5.88
C LYS A 101 -13.33 12.40 -5.72
N LEU A 102 -12.06 12.57 -5.36
CA LEU A 102 -11.39 13.88 -5.33
C LEU A 102 -10.91 14.35 -6.71
N ASN A 103 -11.24 13.61 -7.78
CA ASN A 103 -10.82 13.87 -9.15
C ASN A 103 -9.30 14.09 -9.27
N LYS A 104 -8.52 13.28 -8.55
CA LYS A 104 -7.06 13.32 -8.56
C LYS A 104 -6.53 12.47 -9.70
N ASP A 105 -5.53 13.02 -10.39
CA ASP A 105 -4.85 12.33 -11.48
C ASP A 105 -3.93 11.20 -10.97
N ILE A 106 -3.65 10.22 -11.84
CA ILE A 106 -2.76 9.08 -11.58
C ILE A 106 -1.36 9.51 -11.12
N SER A 107 -0.88 10.69 -11.54
CA SER A 107 0.36 11.30 -11.05
C SER A 107 0.40 11.46 -9.53
N THR A 108 -0.75 11.65 -8.88
CA THR A 108 -0.86 11.70 -7.41
C THR A 108 -0.51 10.35 -6.79
N LEU A 109 -1.00 9.25 -7.39
CA LEU A 109 -0.66 7.90 -6.96
C LEU A 109 0.83 7.60 -7.19
N ILE A 110 1.37 7.96 -8.35
CA ILE A 110 2.79 7.79 -8.66
C ILE A 110 3.67 8.58 -7.67
N LYS A 111 3.31 9.83 -7.35
CA LYS A 111 4.04 10.65 -6.38
C LYS A 111 4.01 10.01 -4.99
N TYR A 112 2.86 9.44 -4.58
CA TYR A 112 2.77 8.70 -3.33
C TYR A 112 3.65 7.45 -3.31
N LEU A 113 3.62 6.62 -4.36
CA LEU A 113 4.40 5.40 -4.41
C LEU A 113 5.91 5.71 -4.29
N ARG A 114 6.38 6.75 -4.97
CA ARG A 114 7.77 7.26 -4.82
C ARG A 114 8.07 7.71 -3.39
N LEU A 115 7.11 8.37 -2.72
CA LEU A 115 7.25 8.74 -1.32
C LEU A 115 7.37 7.50 -0.45
N ARG A 116 6.54 6.48 -0.68
CA ARG A 116 6.57 5.27 0.13
C ARG A 116 7.86 4.49 0.02
N GLU A 117 8.45 4.42 -1.17
CA GLU A 117 9.78 3.82 -1.35
C GLU A 117 10.85 4.56 -0.51
N LYS A 118 10.82 5.90 -0.52
CA LYS A 118 11.81 6.75 0.18
C LYS A 118 11.62 6.82 1.70
N MET A 119 10.42 6.55 2.19
CA MET A 119 10.04 6.68 3.61
C MET A 119 10.13 5.36 4.39
N GLN A 120 10.59 4.27 3.76
CA GLN A 120 10.78 2.99 4.45
C GLN A 120 11.69 3.13 5.66
N GLY A 121 11.27 2.55 6.78
CA GLY A 121 11.99 2.62 8.06
C GLY A 121 11.88 3.97 8.79
N LYS A 122 11.26 4.99 8.17
CA LYS A 122 11.13 6.35 8.74
C LYS A 122 9.71 6.65 9.27
N LEU A 123 8.72 5.80 8.98
CA LEU A 123 7.32 6.05 9.33
C LEU A 123 7.02 5.56 10.75
N ARG A 124 6.45 6.42 11.60
CA ARG A 124 6.00 6.06 12.96
C ARG A 124 4.48 6.14 13.03
N THR A 125 3.85 5.19 12.35
CA THR A 125 2.40 5.00 12.38
C THR A 125 2.08 3.51 12.23
N THR A 126 0.89 3.13 12.69
CA THR A 126 0.31 1.79 12.54
C THR A 126 -0.77 1.75 11.46
N GLU A 127 -1.09 2.89 10.84
CA GLU A 127 -2.26 3.06 9.96
C GLU A 127 -1.83 3.67 8.61
N GLU A 128 -1.79 2.88 7.53
CA GLU A 128 -1.33 3.33 6.21
C GLU A 128 -2.20 4.47 5.63
N LEU A 129 -3.51 4.44 5.88
CA LEU A 129 -4.43 5.50 5.48
C LEU A 129 -4.04 6.86 6.06
N SER A 130 -3.50 6.93 7.27
CA SER A 130 -3.07 8.21 7.86
C SER A 130 -1.92 8.86 7.08
N ILE A 131 -0.97 8.06 6.56
CA ILE A 131 0.12 8.52 5.70
C ILE A 131 -0.48 9.08 4.41
N TRP A 132 -1.36 8.30 3.79
CA TRP A 132 -2.02 8.66 2.54
C TRP A 132 -2.82 9.96 2.65
N ALA A 133 -3.64 10.09 3.69
CA ALA A 133 -4.41 11.31 3.90
C ALA A 133 -3.51 12.52 4.14
N THR A 134 -2.45 12.39 4.93
CA THR A 134 -1.51 13.50 5.14
C THR A 134 -0.91 13.96 3.81
N PHE A 135 -0.57 13.01 2.94
CA PHE A 135 -0.05 13.31 1.61
C PHE A 135 -1.10 13.94 0.69
N ILE A 136 -2.34 13.45 0.66
CA ILE A 136 -3.41 14.04 -0.16
C ILE A 136 -3.78 15.44 0.32
N MET A 137 -3.89 15.64 1.64
CA MET A 137 -4.31 16.90 2.24
C MET A 137 -3.25 17.99 2.12
N ASN A 138 -1.97 17.61 2.05
CA ASN A 138 -0.86 18.54 1.90
C ASN A 138 -0.20 18.37 0.52
N SER A 139 -0.67 19.13 -0.47
CA SER A 139 -0.12 19.11 -1.82
C SER A 139 1.36 19.47 -1.90
N GLN A 140 1.85 20.24 -0.92
CA GLN A 140 3.24 20.66 -0.76
C GLN A 140 4.04 19.72 0.15
N PHE A 141 3.49 18.56 0.52
CA PHE A 141 4.25 17.60 1.30
C PHE A 141 5.49 17.15 0.52
N GLU A 142 6.63 17.41 1.12
CA GLU A 142 7.93 16.93 0.68
C GLU A 142 8.49 15.98 1.72
N ILE A 143 9.26 15.01 1.23
CA ILE A 143 9.93 14.04 2.07
C ILE A 143 11.02 14.79 2.84
N PRO A 144 11.01 14.75 4.19
CA PRO A 144 12.07 15.38 4.96
C PRO A 144 13.45 14.87 4.49
N PRO A 145 14.41 15.76 4.19
CA PRO A 145 15.71 15.35 3.67
C PRO A 145 16.56 14.60 4.71
N ASP A 146 16.24 14.76 6.00
CA ASP A 146 17.00 14.13 7.09
C ASP A 146 16.72 12.63 7.20
N GLU A 147 17.79 11.84 7.07
CA GLU A 147 17.73 10.38 7.18
C GLU A 147 17.35 9.87 8.58
N GLY A 148 17.56 10.68 9.63
CA GLY A 148 17.26 10.33 11.03
C GLY A 148 15.89 10.76 11.55
N LYS A 149 15.07 11.46 10.76
CA LYS A 149 13.79 11.98 11.26
C LYS A 149 12.65 11.01 11.02
N SER A 150 12.00 10.62 12.10
CA SER A 150 10.75 9.87 12.07
C SER A 150 9.59 10.77 11.62
N PHE A 151 8.72 10.25 10.77
CA PHE A 151 7.52 10.95 10.30
C PHE A 151 6.26 10.45 11.01
N TYR A 152 5.44 11.41 11.46
CA TYR A 152 4.14 11.17 12.05
C TYR A 152 3.06 11.82 11.15
N PRO A 153 2.09 11.03 10.68
CA PRO A 153 0.89 11.54 10.05
C PRO A 153 0.19 12.58 10.96
N GLY A 154 -0.39 13.62 10.36
CA GLY A 154 -1.05 14.68 11.12
C GLY A 154 -2.27 14.16 11.90
N PRO A 155 -2.64 14.76 13.05
CA PRO A 155 -3.71 14.27 13.92
C PRO A 155 -5.10 14.21 13.25
N LYS A 156 -5.29 14.98 12.18
CA LYS A 156 -6.54 15.05 11.42
C LYS A 156 -6.53 14.27 10.11
N ALA A 157 -5.49 13.50 9.84
CA ALA A 157 -5.33 12.82 8.55
C ALA A 157 -6.55 11.94 8.23
N LEU A 158 -7.06 11.18 9.19
CA LEU A 158 -8.19 10.27 8.93
C LEU A 158 -9.54 10.97 8.71
N GLU A 159 -9.67 12.28 9.00
CA GLU A 159 -10.92 13.03 8.79
C GLU A 159 -11.36 13.04 7.32
N ILE A 160 -10.42 13.06 6.37
CA ILE A 160 -10.76 13.04 4.94
C ILE A 160 -11.50 11.76 4.58
N PHE A 161 -11.06 10.61 5.10
CA PHE A 161 -11.71 9.33 4.83
C PHE A 161 -13.05 9.23 5.55
N ASN A 162 -13.17 9.72 6.78
CA ASN A 162 -14.45 9.79 7.50
C ASN A 162 -15.50 10.52 6.67
N HIS A 163 -15.15 11.68 6.13
CA HIS A 163 -16.04 12.44 5.25
C HIS A 163 -16.41 11.66 3.99
N GLN A 164 -15.47 10.91 3.39
CA GLN A 164 -15.78 10.06 2.24
C GLN A 164 -16.73 8.91 2.58
N TYR A 165 -16.59 8.29 3.76
CA TYR A 165 -17.46 7.23 4.24
C TYR A 165 -18.89 7.72 4.48
N GLU A 166 -19.07 8.90 5.09
CA GLU A 166 -20.37 9.52 5.32
C GLU A 166 -21.13 9.78 4.02
N LEU A 167 -20.41 10.33 3.03
CA LEU A 167 -20.95 10.60 1.69
C LEU A 167 -21.17 9.31 0.87
N GLY A 168 -20.65 8.17 1.32
CA GLY A 168 -20.56 6.93 0.54
C GLY A 168 -19.35 6.95 -0.40
N ILE A 169 -18.62 5.84 -0.48
CA ILE A 169 -17.38 5.75 -1.27
C ILE A 169 -17.68 5.42 -2.75
N GLY A 170 -18.95 5.14 -3.07
CA GLY A 170 -19.45 5.19 -4.45
C GLY A 170 -19.78 3.85 -5.10
N PHE A 171 -20.06 2.79 -4.33
CA PHE A 171 -20.56 1.53 -4.90
C PHE A 171 -22.07 1.36 -4.73
N ARG A 172 -22.67 0.61 -5.67
CA ARG A 172 -24.06 0.16 -5.59
C ARG A 172 -24.26 -0.86 -4.45
N ASP A 173 -23.27 -1.73 -4.23
CA ASP A 173 -23.26 -2.81 -3.23
C ASP A 173 -22.09 -2.68 -2.24
N GLU A 174 -21.85 -1.47 -1.73
CA GLU A 174 -20.73 -1.23 -0.83
C GLU A 174 -20.84 -2.10 0.46
N LYS A 175 -19.83 -2.94 0.69
CA LYS A 175 -19.77 -3.80 1.88
C LYS A 175 -19.85 -2.94 3.15
N TYR A 176 -20.81 -3.27 4.01
CA TYR A 176 -21.09 -2.56 5.27
C TYR A 176 -21.54 -1.08 5.11
N LEU A 177 -22.07 -0.66 3.96
CA LEU A 177 -22.54 0.72 3.69
C LEU A 177 -23.40 1.31 4.82
N ARG A 178 -24.37 0.53 5.31
CA ARG A 178 -25.28 0.95 6.38
C ARG A 178 -24.56 1.22 7.70
N MET A 179 -23.45 0.52 7.95
CA MET A 179 -22.63 0.68 9.15
C MET A 179 -21.68 1.87 8.98
N LYS A 180 -21.03 1.97 7.80
CA LYS A 180 -20.16 3.09 7.41
C LYS A 180 -20.84 4.46 7.47
N LYS A 181 -22.15 4.52 7.22
CA LYS A 181 -22.97 5.74 7.31
C LYS A 181 -23.49 6.07 8.72
N LYS A 182 -23.41 5.14 9.68
CA LYS A 182 -24.04 5.28 11.00
C LYS A 182 -23.06 5.60 12.14
N ASP A 183 -21.83 5.09 12.09
CA ASP A 183 -20.83 5.37 13.12
C ASP A 183 -19.41 5.23 12.55
N THR A 184 -18.56 6.15 12.97
CA THR A 184 -17.23 6.49 12.45
C THR A 184 -16.29 5.28 12.30
N PHE A 185 -15.27 5.42 11.46
CA PHE A 185 -14.12 4.51 11.20
C PHE A 185 -13.67 3.57 12.34
N LYS A 186 -13.86 3.94 13.62
CA LYS A 186 -13.75 3.06 14.80
C LYS A 186 -14.44 1.69 14.62
N TYR A 187 -15.63 1.64 14.02
CA TYR A 187 -16.40 0.39 13.88
C TYR A 187 -15.86 -0.52 12.77
N LEU A 188 -15.39 0.05 11.67
CA LEU A 188 -14.68 -0.71 10.63
C LEU A 188 -13.37 -1.26 11.19
N ASN A 189 -12.65 -0.42 11.93
CA ASN A 189 -11.41 -0.81 12.54
C ASN A 189 -11.68 -1.96 13.54
N SER A 190 -12.78 -1.95 14.33
CA SER A 190 -13.13 -3.05 15.24
C SER A 190 -13.62 -4.34 14.56
N MET A 191 -14.01 -4.31 13.28
CA MET A 191 -14.43 -5.50 12.52
C MET A 191 -13.33 -6.12 11.66
N ARG A 192 -12.18 -5.47 11.50
CA ARG A 192 -11.03 -6.07 10.82
C ARG A 192 -10.50 -7.24 11.65
N ASN A 193 -10.20 -8.37 11.00
CA ASN A 193 -9.48 -9.49 11.59
C ASN A 193 -8.05 -9.05 11.89
N ARG A 194 -7.89 -8.32 13.00
CA ARG A 194 -6.59 -7.79 13.39
C ARG A 194 -5.77 -8.90 14.00
N LEU A 195 -4.63 -9.19 13.38
CA LEU A 195 -3.59 -9.94 14.07
C LEU A 195 -2.92 -9.01 15.07
N THR A 196 -3.08 -9.30 16.36
CA THR A 196 -2.35 -8.62 17.42
C THR A 196 -0.90 -9.08 17.35
N LEU A 197 0.03 -8.13 17.20
CA LEU A 197 1.44 -8.44 17.39
C LEU A 197 1.62 -8.90 18.86
N PRO A 198 2.25 -10.04 19.13
CA PRO A 198 2.61 -10.39 20.49
C PRO A 198 3.49 -9.28 21.06
N ASN A 199 3.14 -8.79 22.26
CA ASN A 199 3.95 -7.84 22.99
C ASN A 199 5.35 -8.42 23.18
N THR A 200 6.35 -7.79 22.57
CA THR A 200 7.76 -8.04 22.89
C THR A 200 8.02 -7.51 24.30
N THR A 201 8.04 -8.42 25.28
CA THR A 201 8.72 -8.25 26.57
C THR A 201 10.20 -8.52 26.43
#